data_AF-A0A1E1XNX5-F1
#
_entry.id   AF-A0A1E1XNX5-F1
#
_cell.length_a   1.000
_cell.length_b   1.000
_cell.length_c   1.000
_cell.angle_alpha   90.00
_cell.angle_beta   90.00
_cell.angle_gamma   90.00
#
_symmetry.space_group_name_H-M   'P 1'
#
loop_
_entity.id
_entity.type
_entity.pdbx_description
1 polymer ?
#
loop_
_entity_poly.entity_id
_entity_poly.type
_entity_poly.pdbx_seq_one_letter_code
_entity_poly.pdbx_strand_id
1 'polypeptide(L)'
;LQKRMLRMCENFHGNIRNLPTQPLFTKYSMLRADPVYYFKLLLWIHKYKLYPTSSGNSSRYSIRNPTLRLPAIRTNYGRQTLNFQTIKMLNRTDFNVDFYKRFPVFKKECRNVLVSSGFSFAL
;
A
#
# COMPACT_ATOMS: atom_id res chain seq x y z
N LEU A 1 -4.57 22.23 -18.90
CA LEU A 1 -3.79 21.87 -17.68
C LEU A 1 -2.54 21.02 -17.95
N GLN A 2 -2.57 20.00 -18.83
CA GLN A 2 -1.46 19.05 -18.99
C GLN A 2 -0.11 19.66 -19.44
N LYS A 3 -0.12 20.62 -20.38
CA LYS A 3 1.09 21.27 -20.92
C LYS A 3 1.80 22.18 -19.90
N ARG A 4 1.08 22.74 -18.91
CA ARG A 4 1.64 23.66 -17.92
C ARG A 4 2.59 22.97 -16.94
N MET A 5 2.24 21.76 -16.48
CA MET A 5 3.11 20.98 -15.58
C MET A 5 4.35 20.43 -16.28
N LEU A 6 4.22 19.99 -17.54
CA LEU A 6 5.36 19.57 -18.36
C LEU A 6 6.34 20.73 -18.56
N ARG A 7 5.83 21.92 -18.93
CA ARG A 7 6.65 23.13 -19.04
C ARG A 7 7.33 23.55 -17.73
N MET A 8 6.67 23.35 -16.58
CA MET A 8 7.30 23.61 -15.28
C MET A 8 8.47 22.66 -14.97
N CYS A 9 8.45 21.44 -15.52
CA CYS A 9 9.56 20.49 -15.37
C CYS A 9 10.65 20.73 -16.42
N GLU A 10 10.29 21.03 -17.67
CA GLU A 10 11.23 21.33 -18.77
C GLU A 10 12.03 22.62 -18.51
N ASN A 11 11.39 23.66 -17.93
CA ASN A 11 12.03 24.94 -17.66
C ASN A 11 12.63 25.03 -16.23
N PHE A 12 12.77 23.90 -15.54
CA PHE A 12 13.30 23.89 -14.18
C PHE A 12 14.83 23.97 -14.20
N HIS A 13 15.36 25.13 -13.81
CA HIS A 13 16.81 25.37 -13.72
C HIS A 13 17.39 25.14 -12.31
N GLY A 14 16.59 24.64 -11.36
CA GLY A 14 17.02 24.38 -9.98
C GLY A 14 17.69 23.00 -9.81
N ASN A 15 18.09 22.68 -8.57
CA ASN A 15 18.57 21.34 -8.23
C ASN A 15 17.47 20.31 -8.48
N ILE A 16 17.72 19.34 -9.36
CA ILE A 16 16.76 18.30 -9.80
C ILE A 16 16.10 17.58 -8.61
N ARG A 17 16.81 17.44 -7.49
CA ARG A 17 16.28 16.82 -6.26
C ARG A 17 15.10 17.57 -5.65
N ASN A 18 14.99 18.86 -5.91
CA ASN A 18 13.93 19.74 -5.41
C ASN A 18 12.75 19.86 -6.38
N LEU A 19 12.78 19.15 -7.52
CA LEU A 19 11.70 19.19 -8.49
C LEU A 19 10.43 18.54 -7.89
N PRO A 20 9.29 19.25 -7.81
CA PRO A 20 8.05 18.69 -7.31
C PRO A 20 7.45 17.71 -8.34
N THR A 21 7.83 16.43 -8.25
CA THR A 21 7.36 15.37 -9.14
C THR A 21 6.05 14.73 -8.70
N GLN A 22 5.64 14.93 -7.44
CA GLN A 22 4.40 14.38 -6.88
C GLN A 22 3.16 14.60 -7.77
N PRO A 23 2.94 15.79 -8.36
CA PRO A 23 1.76 16.01 -9.19
C PRO A 23 1.76 15.18 -10.48
N LEU A 24 2.94 14.79 -11.00
CA LEU A 24 3.03 13.90 -12.17
C LEU A 24 2.49 12.51 -11.82
N PHE A 25 2.89 11.96 -10.67
CA PHE A 25 2.42 10.67 -10.20
C PHE A 25 0.90 10.65 -9.99
N THR A 26 0.35 11.70 -9.38
CA THR A 26 -1.11 11.84 -9.21
C THR A 26 -1.83 11.96 -10.55
N LYS A 27 -1.34 12.80 -11.46
CA LYS A 27 -1.95 13.04 -12.78
C LYS A 27 -2.00 11.78 -13.65
N TYR A 28 -0.93 10.99 -13.63
CA TYR A 28 -0.82 9.78 -14.45
C TYR A 28 -1.24 8.50 -13.71
N SER A 29 -1.73 8.60 -12.47
CA SER A 29 -2.03 7.43 -11.61
C SER A 29 -0.83 6.45 -11.56
N MET A 30 0.37 7.01 -11.47
CA MET A 30 1.63 6.27 -11.43
C MET A 30 2.09 6.12 -9.99
N LEU A 31 2.56 4.92 -9.64
CA LEU A 31 3.14 4.66 -8.33
C LEU A 31 4.60 5.14 -8.31
N ARG A 32 5.02 5.70 -7.17
CA ARG A 32 6.44 5.90 -6.85
C ARG A 32 7.13 4.55 -6.60
N ALA A 33 8.45 4.53 -6.53
CA ALA A 33 9.20 3.29 -6.32
C ALA A 33 8.83 2.59 -5.01
N ASP A 34 8.75 3.32 -3.89
CA ASP A 34 8.52 2.71 -2.56
C ASP A 34 7.15 2.01 -2.44
N PRO A 35 6.03 2.63 -2.91
CA PRO A 35 4.72 1.98 -2.86
C PRO A 35 4.54 0.76 -3.79
N VAL A 36 5.43 0.53 -4.76
CA VAL A 36 5.29 -0.60 -5.71
C VAL A 36 5.35 -1.95 -5.00
N TYR A 37 6.19 -2.07 -3.98
CA TYR A 37 6.28 -3.29 -3.18
C TYR A 37 4.93 -3.60 -2.51
N TYR A 38 4.35 -2.61 -1.82
CA TYR A 38 3.07 -2.74 -1.13
C TYR A 38 1.92 -3.00 -2.09
N PHE A 39 1.92 -2.37 -3.26
CA PHE A 39 0.95 -2.66 -4.30
C PHE A 39 0.97 -4.14 -4.71
N LYS A 40 2.17 -4.70 -4.96
CA LYS A 40 2.31 -6.12 -5.30
C LYS A 40 1.89 -7.02 -4.14
N LEU A 41 2.26 -6.67 -2.90
CA LEU A 41 1.89 -7.41 -1.71
C LEU A 41 0.37 -7.47 -1.52
N LEU A 42 -0.34 -6.35 -1.69
CA LEU A 42 -1.80 -6.30 -1.58
C LEU A 42 -2.51 -7.13 -2.66
N LEU A 43 -2.03 -7.04 -3.91
CA LEU A 43 -2.56 -7.88 -4.99
C LEU A 43 -2.33 -9.37 -4.70
N TRP A 44 -1.19 -9.71 -4.10
CA TRP A 44 -0.88 -11.08 -3.69
C TRP A 44 -1.84 -11.55 -2.59
N ILE A 45 -2.03 -10.76 -1.53
CA ILE A 45 -2.98 -11.04 -0.44
C ILE A 45 -4.40 -11.27 -0.97
N HIS A 46 -4.85 -10.42 -1.89
CA HIS A 46 -6.18 -10.55 -2.49
C HIS A 46 -6.31 -11.81 -3.35
N LYS A 47 -5.34 -12.05 -4.24
CA LYS A 47 -5.32 -13.21 -5.14
C LYS A 47 -5.36 -14.54 -4.37
N TYR A 48 -4.63 -14.63 -3.27
CA TYR A 48 -4.56 -15.83 -2.43
C TYR A 48 -5.56 -15.84 -1.27
N LYS A 49 -6.44 -14.83 -1.16
CA LYS A 49 -7.46 -14.70 -0.11
C LYS A 49 -6.90 -14.87 1.31
N LEU A 50 -5.77 -14.23 1.59
CA LEU A 50 -5.04 -14.37 2.86
C LEU A 50 -5.53 -13.40 3.95
N TYR A 51 -6.51 -12.57 3.60
CA TYR A 51 -7.21 -11.73 4.55
C TYR A 51 -8.24 -12.58 5.32
N PRO A 52 -8.53 -12.26 6.59
CA PRO A 52 -9.58 -12.93 7.33
C PRO A 52 -10.91 -12.69 6.63
N THR A 53 -11.42 -13.71 5.94
CA THR A 53 -12.84 -13.79 5.64
C THR A 53 -13.56 -13.87 6.99
N SER A 54 -14.59 -13.05 7.18
CA SER A 54 -15.45 -13.07 8.36
C SER A 54 -16.03 -14.47 8.60
N SER A 55 -15.25 -15.35 9.20
CA SER A 55 -15.70 -16.57 9.85
C SER A 55 -16.47 -16.11 11.07
N GLY A 56 -17.77 -16.41 11.09
CA GLY A 56 -18.80 -15.83 11.95
C GLY A 56 -18.68 -16.11 13.44
N ASN A 57 -17.51 -15.92 14.03
CA ASN A 57 -17.33 -15.88 15.47
C ASN A 57 -17.40 -14.42 15.93
N SER A 58 -18.62 -13.88 15.90
CA SER A 58 -18.95 -12.70 16.70
C SER A 58 -18.88 -13.10 18.17
N SER A 59 -17.68 -13.07 18.73
CA SER A 59 -17.46 -13.18 20.16
C SER A 59 -18.42 -12.21 20.86
N ARG A 60 -19.23 -12.72 21.79
CA ARG A 60 -20.19 -11.95 22.61
C ARG A 60 -19.50 -10.80 23.37
N TYR A 61 -18.18 -10.86 23.51
CA TYR A 61 -17.34 -9.80 24.05
C TYR A 61 -16.60 -9.08 22.90
N SER A 62 -16.83 -7.77 22.77
CA SER A 62 -16.04 -6.87 21.92
C SER A 62 -14.68 -6.63 22.56
N ILE A 63 -13.86 -7.67 22.62
CA ILE A 63 -12.45 -7.53 22.99
C ILE A 63 -11.73 -7.08 21.73
N ARG A 64 -11.18 -5.87 21.78
CA ARG A 64 -10.19 -5.23 20.88
C ARG A 64 -10.04 -5.90 19.51
N ASN A 65 -10.33 -5.16 18.44
CA ASN A 65 -10.11 -5.52 17.03
C ASN A 65 -9.05 -6.62 16.88
N PRO A 66 -9.44 -7.86 16.50
CA PRO A 66 -8.53 -8.99 16.56
C PRO A 66 -7.38 -8.78 15.56
N THR A 67 -6.20 -8.42 16.07
CA THR A 67 -4.99 -8.34 15.25
C THR A 67 -4.47 -9.74 14.99
N LEU A 68 -4.06 -10.02 13.75
CA LEU A 68 -3.43 -11.28 13.41
C LEU A 68 -2.11 -11.45 14.17
N ARG A 69 -1.89 -12.63 14.74
CA ARG A 69 -0.66 -12.93 15.49
C ARG A 69 0.52 -12.94 14.52
N LEU A 70 1.46 -12.01 14.71
CA LEU A 70 2.70 -11.98 13.94
C LEU A 70 3.52 -13.26 14.20
N PRO A 71 4.07 -13.91 13.16
CA PRO A 71 4.87 -15.10 13.34
C PRO A 71 6.17 -14.73 14.05
N ALA A 72 6.49 -15.46 15.12
CA ALA A 72 7.74 -15.31 15.85
C ALA A 72 8.88 -15.94 15.03
N ILE A 73 9.43 -15.18 14.07
CA ILE A 73 10.58 -15.62 13.27
C ILE A 73 11.76 -14.76 13.68
N ARG A 74 12.87 -15.38 14.10
CA ARG A 74 14.18 -14.72 14.12
C ARG A 74 14.48 -14.33 12.68
N THR A 75 14.32 -13.05 12.35
CA THR A 75 14.69 -12.53 11.04
C THR A 75 16.22 -12.60 10.94
N ASN A 76 16.74 -13.69 10.40
CA ASN A 76 18.17 -13.78 10.07
C ASN A 76 18.47 -12.68 9.03
N TYR A 77 19.22 -11.66 9.47
CA TYR A 77 19.93 -10.68 8.66
C TYR A 77 19.21 -10.20 7.39
N GLY A 78 18.19 -9.35 7.57
CA GLY A 78 17.70 -8.46 6.51
C GLY A 78 16.63 -9.02 5.56
N ARG A 79 16.35 -10.33 5.55
CA ARG A 79 15.22 -10.90 4.78
C ARG A 79 14.04 -11.23 5.69
N GLN A 80 13.02 -10.38 5.67
CA GLN A 80 11.74 -10.68 6.33
C GLN A 80 10.95 -11.70 5.50
N THR A 81 10.32 -12.65 6.17
CA THR A 81 9.47 -13.65 5.49
C THR A 81 8.21 -13.00 4.94
N LEU A 82 7.73 -13.50 3.81
CA LEU A 82 6.55 -12.96 3.13
C LEU A 82 5.28 -13.10 4.00
N ASN A 83 5.19 -14.15 4.83
CA ASN A 83 4.14 -14.31 5.84
C ASN A 83 4.16 -13.18 6.88
N PHE A 84 5.35 -12.81 7.37
CA PHE A 84 5.50 -11.70 8.31
C PHE A 84 5.03 -10.38 7.68
N GLN A 85 5.47 -10.09 6.45
CA GLN A 85 5.07 -8.87 5.73
C GLN A 85 3.56 -8.83 5.44
N THR A 86 2.98 -9.98 5.10
CA THR A 86 1.54 -10.11 4.85
C THR A 86 0.74 -9.81 6.11
N ILE A 87 1.09 -10.42 7.23
CA ILE A 87 0.42 -10.22 8.52
C ILE A 87 0.63 -8.79 9.01
N LYS A 88 1.84 -8.24 8.87
CA LYS A 88 2.15 -6.83 9.17
C LYS A 88 1.26 -5.90 8.35
N MET A 89 1.10 -6.16 7.05
CA MET A 89 0.26 -5.34 6.18
C MET A 89 -1.23 -5.42 6.54
N LEU A 90 -1.73 -6.60 6.90
CA LEU A 90 -3.12 -6.80 7.30
C LEU A 90 -3.46 -6.16 8.66
N ASN A 91 -2.47 -6.02 9.56
CA ASN A 91 -2.65 -5.38 10.86
C ASN A 91 -2.54 -3.85 10.83
N ARG A 92 -2.22 -3.25 9.69
CA ARG A 92 -2.09 -1.80 9.57
C ARG A 92 -3.45 -1.11 9.64
N THR A 93 -3.56 -0.11 10.51
CA THR A 93 -4.75 0.74 10.66
C THR A 93 -4.68 1.99 9.78
N ASP A 94 -3.47 2.37 9.37
CA ASP A 94 -3.14 3.47 8.47
C ASP A 94 -3.57 3.20 7.02
N PHE A 95 -3.91 1.95 6.68
CA PHE A 95 -4.23 1.53 5.32
C PHE A 95 -5.54 0.73 5.29
N ASN A 96 -6.65 1.40 4.94
CA ASN A 96 -7.96 0.77 4.84
C ASN A 96 -8.29 0.42 3.38
N VAL A 97 -8.29 -0.87 3.05
CA VAL A 97 -8.73 -1.37 1.73
C VAL A 97 -9.67 -2.54 1.92
N ASP A 98 -10.76 -2.52 1.16
CA ASP A 98 -11.78 -3.57 1.16
C ASP A 98 -11.37 -4.75 0.27
N PHE A 99 -10.98 -5.86 0.91
CA PHE A 99 -10.57 -7.08 0.23
C PHE A 99 -11.74 -7.90 -0.36
N TYR A 100 -13.00 -7.61 0.00
CA TYR A 100 -14.16 -8.34 -0.50
C TYR A 100 -14.56 -7.94 -1.93
N LYS A 101 -14.00 -6.83 -2.43
CA LYS A 101 -14.24 -6.35 -3.80
C LYS A 101 -13.65 -7.30 -4.84
N ARG A 102 -14.26 -7.31 -6.02
CA ARG A 102 -13.72 -8.01 -7.20
C ARG A 102 -12.31 -7.49 -7.52
N PHE A 103 -11.41 -8.39 -7.91
CA PHE A 103 -10.01 -8.09 -8.21
C PHE A 103 -9.76 -6.82 -9.06
N PRO A 104 -10.45 -6.58 -10.20
CA PRO A 104 -10.20 -5.38 -10.99
C PRO A 104 -10.54 -4.07 -10.25
N VAL A 105 -11.60 -4.09 -9.43
CA VAL A 105 -12.01 -2.94 -8.62
C VAL A 105 -11.00 -2.74 -7.48
N PHE A 106 -10.66 -3.81 -6.77
CA PHE A 106 -9.65 -3.81 -5.72
C PHE A 106 -8.30 -3.27 -6.21
N LYS A 107 -7.83 -3.72 -7.38
CA LYS A 107 -6.57 -3.27 -7.98
C LYS A 107 -6.57 -1.76 -8.26
N LYS A 108 -7.68 -1.23 -8.78
CA LYS A 108 -7.84 0.21 -9.05
C LYS A 108 -7.83 1.02 -7.76
N GLU A 109 -8.56 0.57 -6.74
CA GLU A 109 -8.60 1.24 -5.44
C GLU A 109 -7.24 1.22 -4.73
N CYS A 110 -6.58 0.07 -4.67
CA CYS A 110 -5.22 -0.04 -4.13
C CYS A 110 -4.26 0.96 -4.77
N ARG A 111 -4.30 1.05 -6.11
CA ARG A 111 -3.46 2.01 -6.84
C ARG A 111 -3.80 3.44 -6.44
N ASN A 112 -5.09 3.81 -6.43
CA ASN A 112 -5.50 5.17 -6.09
C ASN A 112 -5.11 5.56 -4.66
N VAL A 113 -5.30 4.66 -3.70
CA VAL A 113 -4.89 4.89 -2.30
C VAL A 113 -3.38 5.11 -2.24
N LEU A 114 -2.58 4.26 -2.87
CA LEU A 114 -1.12 4.35 -2.85
C LEU A 114 -0.56 5.58 -3.60
N VAL A 115 -1.24 6.04 -4.65
CA VAL A 115 -0.87 7.26 -5.39
C VAL A 115 -1.18 8.52 -4.58
N SER A 116 -2.36 8.58 -3.97
CA SER A 116 -2.81 9.72 -3.15
C SER A 116 -2.10 9.78 -1.82
N SER A 117 -1.75 8.63 -1.27
CA SER A 117 -1.03 8.58 -0.02
C SER A 117 0.41 9.03 -0.20
N GLY A 118 0.79 10.05 0.54
CA GLY A 118 2.17 10.46 0.72
C GLY A 118 3.03 9.44 1.48
N PHE A 119 2.64 8.15 1.55
CA PHE A 119 3.24 7.18 2.46
C PHE A 119 4.74 7.01 2.18
N SER A 120 5.55 7.61 3.05
CA SER A 120 6.90 7.19 3.34
C SER A 120 6.78 5.95 4.20
N PHE A 121 6.92 4.77 3.61
CA PHE A 121 7.02 3.56 4.39
C PHE A 121 8.37 3.57 5.10
N ALA A 122 8.40 4.04 6.34
CA ALA A 122 9.58 3.92 7.19
C ALA A 122 9.95 2.43 7.29
N LEU A 123 11.19 2.12 6.92
CA LEU A 123 11.79 0.79 6.95
C LEU A 123 11.87 0.25 8.38
#